data_AF-A0A3L7YSS4-F1
#
_entry.id   AF-A0A3L7YSS4-F1
#
_cell.length_a   1.000
_cell.length_b   1.000
_cell.length_c   1.000
_cell.angle_alpha   90.00
_cell.angle_beta   90.00
_cell.angle_gamma   90.00
#
_symmetry.space_group_name_H-M   'P 1'
#
loop_
_entity.id
_entity.type
_entity.pdbx_description
1 polymer ?
#
loop_
_entity_poly.entity_id
_entity_poly.type
_entity_poly.pdbx_seq_one_letter_code
_entity_poly.pdbx_strand_id
1 'polypeptide(L)'
;ETREETALREVREESGLEVRILSYFAAISYSFVRTGERIEKTVHYYLMEQVGGSFDAYDQEFEELRWVPMDEAVALLDFQTESALVQRAYDALTLT
;
A
#
# COMPACT_ATOMS: atom_id res chain seq x y z
N GLU A 1 -8.08 14.93 -7.69
CA GLU A 1 -8.40 13.61 -7.11
C GLU A 1 -8.52 13.74 -5.60
N THR A 2 -9.46 13.01 -5.01
CA THR A 2 -9.55 12.71 -3.57
C THR A 2 -8.51 11.65 -3.20
N ARG A 3 -8.24 11.46 -1.90
CA ARG A 3 -7.24 10.47 -1.45
C ARG A 3 -7.67 9.04 -1.79
N GLU A 4 -8.96 8.77 -1.70
CA GLU A 4 -9.58 7.51 -2.07
C GLU A 4 -9.44 7.26 -3.59
N GLU A 5 -9.71 8.28 -4.42
CA GLU A 5 -9.51 8.19 -5.87
C GLU A 5 -8.05 7.93 -6.22
N THR A 6 -7.11 8.64 -5.58
CA THR A 6 -5.67 8.39 -5.72
C THR A 6 -5.34 6.95 -5.37
N ALA A 7 -5.73 6.48 -4.17
CA ALA A 7 -5.38 5.14 -3.72
C ALA A 7 -5.91 4.03 -4.64
N LEU A 8 -7.14 4.19 -5.18
CA LEU A 8 -7.71 3.25 -6.15
C LEU A 8 -6.98 3.31 -7.51
N ARG A 9 -6.62 4.51 -7.97
CA ARG A 9 -5.87 4.70 -9.22
C ARG A 9 -4.47 4.09 -9.12
N GLU A 10 -3.70 4.42 -8.08
CA GLU A 10 -2.32 3.93 -7.90
C GLU A 10 -2.30 2.40 -7.85
N VAL A 11 -3.14 1.76 -7.02
CA VAL A 11 -3.18 0.28 -6.95
C VAL A 11 -3.46 -0.32 -8.32
N ARG A 12 -4.36 0.28 -9.11
CA ARG A 12 -4.65 -0.22 -10.45
C ARG A 12 -3.49 -0.01 -11.42
N GLU A 13 -2.85 1.16 -11.42
CA GLU A 13 -1.74 1.49 -12.33
C GLU A 13 -0.50 0.65 -12.01
N GLU A 14 -0.15 0.57 -10.74
CA GLU A 14 1.07 -0.07 -10.23
C GLU A 14 0.98 -1.61 -10.17
N SER A 15 -0.23 -2.17 -10.02
CA SER A 15 -0.42 -3.63 -9.88
C SER A 15 -1.35 -4.27 -10.89
N GLY A 16 -2.15 -3.51 -11.65
CA GLY A 16 -3.18 -4.05 -12.53
C GLY A 16 -4.40 -4.65 -11.80
N LEU A 17 -4.42 -4.60 -10.47
CA LEU A 17 -5.53 -5.11 -9.67
C LEU A 17 -6.70 -4.14 -9.62
N GLU A 18 -7.91 -4.69 -9.66
CA GLU A 18 -9.13 -3.94 -9.36
C GLU A 18 -9.53 -4.21 -7.91
N VAL A 19 -9.72 -3.16 -7.14
CA VAL A 19 -9.91 -3.23 -5.69
C VAL A 19 -11.09 -2.37 -5.24
N ARG A 20 -11.71 -2.75 -4.12
CA ARG A 20 -12.64 -1.90 -3.37
C ARG A 20 -12.05 -1.51 -2.02
N ILE A 21 -12.21 -0.25 -1.63
CA ILE A 21 -11.84 0.21 -0.28
C ILE A 21 -12.83 -0.37 0.73
N LEU A 22 -12.30 -1.02 1.77
CA LEU A 22 -13.06 -1.47 2.93
C LEU A 22 -13.14 -0.34 3.97
N SER A 23 -12.00 0.27 4.28
CA SER A 23 -11.91 1.39 5.22
C SER A 23 -10.60 2.16 5.07
N TYR A 24 -10.59 3.40 5.56
CA TYR A 24 -9.34 4.07 5.88
C TYR A 24 -8.62 3.32 7.01
N PHE A 25 -7.28 3.23 6.94
CA PHE A 25 -6.49 2.50 7.92
C PHE A 25 -5.59 3.42 8.76
N ALA A 26 -4.65 4.13 8.13
CA ALA A 26 -3.72 5.00 8.84
C ALA A 26 -3.03 5.98 7.89
N ALA A 27 -2.18 6.84 8.44
CA ALA A 27 -1.22 7.62 7.68
C ALA A 27 0.17 7.56 8.33
N ILE A 28 1.20 7.68 7.50
CA ILE A 28 2.60 7.81 7.91
C ILE A 28 3.12 9.13 7.35
N SER A 29 3.78 9.93 8.19
CA SER A 29 4.43 11.18 7.78
C SER A 29 5.94 11.09 7.97
N TYR A 30 6.70 11.52 6.96
CA TYR A 30 8.15 11.58 6.99
C TYR A 30 8.67 12.72 6.11
N SER A 31 9.89 13.16 6.39
CA SER A 31 10.57 14.20 5.60
C SER A 31 11.77 13.63 4.87
N PHE A 32 12.01 14.05 3.63
CA PHE A 32 13.22 13.71 2.88
C PHE A 32 13.74 14.92 2.11
N VAL A 33 14.98 14.88 1.64
CA VAL A 33 15.56 15.95 0.83
C VAL A 33 15.61 15.50 -0.62
N ARG A 34 15.05 16.31 -1.53
CA ARG A 34 15.16 16.11 -2.98
C ARG A 34 15.62 17.42 -3.61
N THR A 35 16.63 17.35 -4.46
CA THR A 35 17.20 18.53 -5.15
C THR A 35 17.54 19.71 -4.23
N GLY A 36 17.99 19.43 -3.00
CA GLY A 36 18.36 20.43 -1.99
C GLY A 36 17.19 20.99 -1.17
N GLU A 37 15.94 20.62 -1.48
CA GLU A 37 14.75 21.05 -0.76
C GLU A 37 14.25 19.96 0.19
N ARG A 38 13.85 20.35 1.40
CA ARG A 38 13.18 19.46 2.34
C ARG A 38 11.72 19.31 1.95
N ILE A 39 11.30 18.08 1.68
CA ILE A 39 9.93 17.71 1.36
C ILE A 39 9.33 17.00 2.57
N GLU A 40 8.19 17.51 3.04
CA GLU A 40 7.35 16.85 4.02
C GLU A 40 6.31 15.99 3.27
N LYS A 41 6.31 14.68 3.49
CA LYS A 41 5.43 13.72 2.82
C LYS A 41 4.52 13.04 3.83
N THR A 42 3.26 12.86 3.48
CA THR A 42 2.31 12.03 4.21
C THR A 42 1.68 11.02 3.26
N VAL A 43 1.72 9.74 3.63
CA VAL A 43 1.13 8.63 2.87
C VAL A 43 -0.09 8.13 3.64
N HIS A 44 -1.23 8.06 2.96
CA HIS A 44 -2.48 7.55 3.52
C HIS A 44 -2.72 6.13 3.04
N TYR A 45 -2.99 5.22 3.97
CA TYR A 45 -3.21 3.80 3.70
C TYR A 45 -4.67 3.44 3.92
N TYR A 46 -5.17 2.54 3.08
CA TYR A 46 -6.53 2.01 3.11
C TYR A 46 -6.47 0.49 3.11
N LEU A 47 -7.41 -0.15 3.80
CA LEU A 47 -7.64 -1.59 3.65
C LEU A 47 -8.49 -1.81 2.41
N MET A 48 -8.08 -2.74 1.57
CA MET A 48 -8.73 -3.01 0.29
C MET A 48 -8.93 -4.50 0.07
N GLU A 49 -9.99 -4.84 -0.66
CA GLU A 49 -10.25 -6.20 -1.14
C GLU A 49 -10.14 -6.22 -2.67
N GLN A 50 -9.42 -7.20 -3.19
CA GLN A 50 -9.38 -7.46 -4.63
C GLN A 50 -10.75 -7.94 -5.10
N VAL A 51 -11.27 -7.27 -6.13
CA VAL A 51 -12.55 -7.63 -6.78
C VAL A 51 -12.39 -8.01 -8.25
N GLY A 52 -11.18 -7.84 -8.81
CA GLY A 52 -10.86 -8.15 -10.19
C GLY A 52 -9.40 -7.86 -10.54
N GLY A 53 -9.12 -7.76 -11.84
CA GLY A 53 -7.78 -7.49 -12.36
C GLY A 53 -6.78 -8.65 -12.19
N SER A 54 -5.58 -8.43 -12.70
CA SER A 54 -4.43 -9.34 -12.57
C SER A 54 -3.13 -8.56 -12.66
N PHE A 55 -2.02 -9.18 -12.24
CA PHE A 55 -0.67 -8.62 -12.40
C PHE A 55 -0.18 -8.58 -13.86
N ASP A 56 -1.03 -8.82 -14.86
CA ASP A 56 -0.63 -8.78 -16.28
C ASP A 56 -0.70 -7.37 -16.87
N ALA A 57 -1.35 -6.43 -16.17
CA ALA A 57 -1.72 -5.11 -16.67
C ALA A 57 -1.20 -3.95 -15.82
N TYR A 58 0.03 -4.05 -15.31
CA TYR A 58 0.69 -3.01 -14.51
C TYR A 58 1.71 -2.21 -15.34
N ASP A 59 2.01 -0.99 -14.89
CA ASP A 59 2.83 0.00 -15.61
C ASP A 59 4.35 -0.24 -15.58
N GLN A 60 4.79 -1.35 -15.01
CA GLN A 60 6.19 -1.78 -14.89
C GLN A 60 7.05 -0.92 -13.94
N GLU A 61 6.45 -0.12 -13.05
CA GLU A 61 7.21 0.55 -11.99
C GLU A 61 7.89 -0.44 -11.03
N PHE A 62 7.31 -1.64 -10.86
CA PHE A 62 7.83 -2.70 -10.00
C PHE A 62 8.48 -3.85 -10.77
N GLU A 63 9.56 -4.41 -10.22
CA GLU A 63 10.24 -5.56 -10.83
C GLU A 63 9.46 -6.88 -10.62
N GLU A 64 8.76 -7.02 -9.50
CA GLU A 64 8.02 -8.22 -9.12
C GLU A 64 6.72 -7.86 -8.40
N LEU A 65 5.64 -8.55 -8.76
CA LEU A 65 4.36 -8.50 -8.06
C LEU A 65 3.97 -9.92 -7.64
N ARG A 66 3.74 -10.12 -6.35
CA ARG A 66 3.28 -11.39 -5.81
C ARG A 66 2.42 -11.21 -4.59
N TRP A 67 1.46 -12.14 -4.44
CA TRP A 67 0.82 -12.37 -3.16
C TRP A 67 1.71 -13.22 -2.28
N VAL A 68 1.74 -12.89 -0.99
CA VAL A 68 2.53 -13.60 0.00
C VAL A 68 1.70 -13.87 1.25
N PRO A 69 1.99 -14.95 1.99
CA PRO A 69 1.49 -15.12 3.34
C PRO A 69 1.82 -13.91 4.21
N MET A 70 0.96 -13.62 5.18
CA MET A 70 1.06 -12.42 6.00
C MET A 70 2.35 -12.33 6.81
N ASP A 71 2.75 -13.45 7.41
CA ASP A 71 3.98 -13.60 8.17
C ASP A 71 5.22 -13.35 7.30
N GLU A 72 5.18 -13.79 6.04
CA GLU A 72 6.21 -13.44 5.05
C GLU A 72 6.18 -11.94 4.69
N ALA A 73 5.01 -11.34 4.52
CA ALA A 73 4.87 -9.91 4.18
C ALA A 73 5.59 -9.01 5.18
N VAL A 74 5.41 -9.26 6.48
CA VAL A 74 6.06 -8.48 7.56
C VAL A 74 7.59 -8.63 7.50
N ALA A 75 8.10 -9.80 7.13
CA ALA A 75 9.53 -10.08 7.05
C ALA A 75 10.20 -9.49 5.80
N LEU A 76 9.44 -9.19 4.74
CA LEU A 76 9.94 -8.66 3.47
C LEU A 76 10.08 -7.13 3.46
N LEU A 77 9.43 -6.43 4.39
CA LEU A 77 9.41 -4.97 4.43
C LEU A 77 10.64 -4.42 5.16
N ASP A 78 11.44 -3.62 4.45
CA ASP A 78 12.66 -3.00 4.98
C ASP A 78 12.39 -1.95 6.07
N PHE A 79 11.26 -1.23 5.95
CA PHE A 79 10.93 -0.15 6.88
C PHE A 79 10.06 -0.66 8.03
N GLN A 80 10.59 -0.55 9.25
CA GLN A 80 9.89 -0.95 10.48
C GLN A 80 8.51 -0.31 10.62
N THR A 81 8.33 0.93 10.15
CA THR A 81 7.05 1.63 10.20
C THR A 81 6.00 0.94 9.32
N GLU A 82 6.40 0.46 8.16
CA GLU A 82 5.51 -0.21 7.20
C GLU A 82 5.24 -1.65 7.66
N SER A 83 6.26 -2.38 8.12
CA SER A 83 6.06 -3.73 8.65
C SER A 83 5.15 -3.74 9.89
N ALA A 84 5.29 -2.75 10.79
CA ALA A 84 4.38 -2.57 11.92
C ALA A 84 2.97 -2.18 11.50
N LEU A 85 2.82 -1.38 10.42
CA LEU A 85 1.52 -1.02 9.87
C LEU A 85 0.81 -2.26 9.32
N VAL A 86 1.53 -3.08 8.55
CA VAL A 86 1.04 -4.32 7.95
C VAL A 86 0.64 -5.32 9.04
N GLN A 87 1.47 -5.54 10.07
CA GLN A 87 1.09 -6.38 11.22
C GLN A 87 -0.21 -5.91 11.89
N ARG A 88 -0.36 -4.60 12.14
CA ARG A 88 -1.60 -4.04 12.72
C ARG A 88 -2.82 -4.28 11.85
N ALA A 89 -2.67 -4.25 10.52
CA ALA A 89 -3.76 -4.51 9.58
C ALA A 89 -4.24 -5.96 9.72
N TYR A 90 -3.32 -6.91 9.84
CA TYR A 90 -3.65 -8.31 10.02
C TYR A 90 -4.33 -8.61 11.36
N ASP A 91 -3.81 -8.04 12.44
CA ASP A 91 -4.43 -8.18 13.76
C ASP A 91 -5.88 -7.66 13.71
N ALA A 92 -6.13 -6.54 13.01
CA ALA A 92 -7.46 -5.97 12.86
C ALA A 92 -8.41 -6.85 12.01
N LEU A 93 -7.90 -7.59 11.03
CA LEU A 93 -8.70 -8.46 10.17
C LEU A 93 -8.96 -9.85 10.79
N THR A 94 -8.08 -10.33 11.67
CA THR A 94 -8.18 -11.66 12.29
C THR A 94 -8.92 -11.68 13.64
N LEU A 95 -9.12 -10.51 14.25
CA LEU A 95 -9.91 -10.35 15.49
C LEU A 95 -11.43 -10.15 15.24
N THR A 96 -11.88 -10.39 14.00
CA THR A 96 -13.29 -10.35 13.57
C THR A 96 -13.78 -11.75 13.21
#